data_AF-A0A3B0V2M2-F1
#
_entry.id   AF-A0A3B0V2M2-F1
#
_cell.length_a   1.000
_cell.length_b   1.000
_cell.length_c   1.000
_cell.angle_alpha   90.00
_cell.angle_beta   90.00
_cell.angle_gamma   90.00
#
_symmetry.space_group_name_H-M   'P 1'
#
loop_
_entity.id
_entity.type
_entity.pdbx_description
1 polymer ?
#
loop_
_entity_poly.entity_id
_entity_poly.type
_entity_poly.pdbx_seq_one_letter_code
_entity_poly.pdbx_strand_id
1 'polypeptide(L)' 'MMQIEQLQKEINRLSDGEFERLRRWFAEKDWERWDQQVEADIKSGKFAFLMDEALLAKKQETLQESVYYV' A
#
# COMPACT_ATOMS: atom_id res chain seq x y z
N MET A 1 21.03 15.83 8.57
CA MET A 1 19.83 16.41 9.22
C MET A 1 19.22 17.57 8.42
N MET A 2 19.98 18.57 7.94
CA MET A 2 19.42 19.76 7.25
C MET A 2 18.54 19.52 6.01
N GLN A 3 18.68 18.39 5.30
CA GLN A 3 17.99 18.18 4.02
C GLN A 3 16.46 18.08 4.17
N ILE A 4 15.97 17.41 5.22
CA ILE A 4 14.51 17.24 5.42
C ILE A 4 13.88 18.53 5.92
N GLU A 5 14.54 19.23 6.85
CA GLU A 5 14.05 20.51 7.38
C GLU A 5 13.98 21.60 6.29
N GLN A 6 14.96 21.62 5.38
CA GLN A 6 14.94 22.52 4.22
C GLN A 6 13.78 22.16 3.27
N LEU A 7 13.58 20.87 3.00
CA LEU A 7 12.46 20.43 2.16
C LEU A 7 11.11 20.82 2.77
N GLN A 8 10.92 20.65 4.08
CA GLN A 8 9.70 21.08 4.78
C GLN A 8 9.44 22.59 4.63
N LYS A 9 10.49 23.42 4.68
CA LYS A 9 10.35 24.86 4.45
C LYS A 9 9.91 25.18 3.03
N GLU A 10 10.45 24.49 2.04
CA GLU A 10 10.02 24.69 0.65
C GLU A 10 8.59 24.19 0.41
N ILE A 11 8.21 23.06 1.02
CA ILE A 11 6.83 22.55 0.96
C ILE A 11 5.84 23.57 1.56
N ASN A 12 6.19 24.20 2.67
CA ASN A 12 5.34 25.21 3.32
C ASN A 12 5.19 26.50 2.49
N ARG A 13 6.04 26.73 1.48
CA ARG A 13 5.97 27.89 0.58
C ARG A 13 5.16 27.62 -0.70
N LEU A 14 4.77 26.37 -0.93
CA LEU A 14 3.98 26.01 -2.11
C LEU A 14 2.60 26.69 -2.05
N SER A 15 2.12 27.11 -3.21
CA SER A 15 0.70 27.45 -3.38
C SER A 15 -0.17 26.20 -3.19
N ASP A 16 -1.46 26.39 -2.93
CA ASP A 16 -2.41 25.27 -2.74
C ASP A 16 -2.38 24.29 -3.92
N GLY A 17 -2.33 24.78 -5.16
CA GLY A 17 -2.27 23.94 -6.36
C GLY A 17 -0.96 23.18 -6.52
N GLU A 18 0.18 23.76 -6.10
CA GLU A 18 1.46 23.05 -6.08
C GLU A 18 1.50 22.00 -4.97
N PHE A 19 0.94 22.32 -3.81
CA PHE A 19 0.82 21.39 -2.70
C PHE A 19 -0.09 20.20 -3.05
N GLU A 20 -1.21 20.43 -3.75
CA GLU A 20 -2.07 19.38 -4.29
C GLU A 20 -1.33 18.46 -5.26
N ARG A 21 -0.56 19.01 -6.19
CA ARG A 21 0.28 18.22 -7.11
C ARG A 21 1.32 17.39 -6.35
N LEU A 22 1.99 18.00 -5.36
CA LEU A 22 2.94 17.31 -4.51
C LEU A 22 2.30 16.13 -3.76
N ARG A 23 1.13 16.34 -3.15
CA ARG A 23 0.41 15.28 -2.42
C ARG A 23 0.03 14.13 -3.34
N ARG A 24 -0.44 14.40 -4.56
CA ARG A 24 -0.78 13.36 -5.54
C ARG A 24 0.45 12.53 -5.92
N TRP A 25 1.54 13.20 -6.28
CA TRP A 25 2.79 12.53 -6.63
C TRP A 25 3.34 11.70 -5.46
N PHE A 26 3.24 12.21 -4.22
CA PHE A 26 3.71 11.47 -3.04
C PHE A 26 2.90 10.20 -2.81
N ALA A 27 1.57 10.26 -2.97
CA ALA A 27 0.71 9.08 -2.87
C ALA A 27 1.03 8.03 -3.94
N GLU A 28 1.29 8.43 -5.19
CA GLU A 28 1.73 7.52 -6.25
C GLU A 28 3.04 6.81 -5.87
N LYS A 29 4.00 7.52 -5.28
CA LYS A 29 5.26 6.93 -4.82
C LYS A 29 5.09 5.96 -3.67
N ASP A 30 4.16 6.22 -2.76
CA ASP A 30 3.85 5.29 -1.68
C ASP A 30 3.13 4.04 -2.20
N TRP A 31 2.27 4.17 -3.20
CA TRP A 31 1.68 3.02 -3.89
C TRP A 31 2.75 2.16 -4.58
N GLU A 32 3.69 2.76 -5.31
CA GLU A 32 4.81 2.02 -5.93
C GLU A 32 5.64 1.25 -4.91
N ARG A 33 5.90 1.83 -3.72
CA ARG A 33 6.62 1.16 -2.63
C ARG A 33 5.80 0.02 -2.04
N TRP A 34 4.49 0.23 -1.88
CA TRP A 34 3.59 -0.79 -1.38
C TRP A 34 3.55 -1.99 -2.32
N ASP A 35 3.45 -1.77 -3.63
CA ASP A 35 3.50 -2.85 -4.64
C ASP A 35 4.78 -3.68 -4.51
N GLN A 36 5.94 -3.02 -4.40
CA GLN A 36 7.22 -3.69 -4.21
C GLN A 36 7.27 -4.51 -2.92
N GLN A 37 6.72 -3.97 -1.83
CA GLN A 37 6.67 -4.66 -0.55
C GLN A 37 5.74 -5.87 -0.59
N VAL A 38 4.59 -5.75 -1.23
CA VAL A 38 3.64 -6.86 -1.43
C VAL A 38 4.29 -7.97 -2.25
N GLU A 39 4.97 -7.64 -3.36
CA GLU A 39 5.70 -8.64 -4.15
C GLU A 39 6.79 -9.36 -3.34
N ALA A 40 7.52 -8.63 -2.51
CA ALA A 40 8.56 -9.21 -1.66
C ALA A 40 7.96 -10.13 -0.57
N ASP A 41 6.86 -9.71 0.05
CA ASP A 41 6.13 -10.49 1.04
C ASP A 41 5.53 -11.78 0.42
N ILE A 42 5.03 -11.71 -0.82
CA ILE A 42 4.61 -12.90 -1.58
C ILE A 42 5.80 -13.84 -1.82
N LYS A 43 6.93 -13.32 -2.33
CA LYS A 43 8.14 -14.12 -2.63
C LYS A 43 8.75 -14.75 -1.37
N SER A 44 8.64 -14.09 -0.22
CA SER A 44 9.12 -14.63 1.06
C SER A 44 8.21 -15.70 1.67
N GLY A 45 7.04 -15.97 1.07
CA GLY A 45 6.09 -16.95 1.59
C GLY A 45 5.30 -16.45 2.81
N LYS A 46 5.37 -15.16 3.12
CA LYS A 46 4.68 -14.56 4.28
C LYS A 46 3.16 -14.73 4.22
N PHE A 47 2.61 -14.87 3.02
CA PHE A 47 1.17 -15.11 2.81
C PHE A 47 0.80 -16.60 2.66
N ALA A 48 1.73 -17.53 2.89
CA ALA A 48 1.43 -18.97 2.82
C ALA A 48 0.29 -19.38 3.78
N PHE A 49 0.20 -18.73 4.95
CA PHE A 49 -0.87 -18.98 5.92
C PHE A 49 -2.27 -18.65 5.37
N LEU A 50 -2.41 -17.64 4.50
CA LEU A 50 -3.68 -17.30 3.86
C LEU A 50 -4.10 -18.38 2.86
N MET A 51 -3.13 -18.99 2.18
CA MET A 51 -3.37 -20.12 1.28
C MET A 51 -3.80 -21.36 2.05
N ASP A 52 -3.15 -21.66 3.18
CA ASP A 52 -3.52 -22.76 4.06
C ASP A 52 -4.92 -22.55 4.66
N GLU A 53 -5.23 -21.32 5.08
CA GLU A 53 -6.54 -20.96 5.61
C GLU A 53 -7.64 -21.07 4.54
N ALA A 54 -7.39 -20.59 3.31
CA ALA A 54 -8.32 -20.73 2.20
C ALA A 54 -8.57 -22.21 1.83
N LEU A 55 -7.53 -23.06 1.86
CA LEU A 55 -7.66 -24.50 1.63
C LEU A 55 -8.45 -25.19 2.75
N LEU A 56 -8.22 -24.79 4.01
CA LEU A 56 -8.98 -25.29 5.16
C LEU A 56 -10.46 -24.89 5.07
N ALA A 57 -10.76 -23.62 4.78
CA ALA A 57 -12.12 -23.12 4.59
C ALA A 57 -12.83 -23.82 3.43
N LYS A 58 -12.14 -24.03 2.30
CA LYS A 58 -12.67 -24.80 1.16
C LYS A 58 -13.03 -26.23 1.55
N LYS A 59 -12.19 -26.88 2.34
CA LYS A 59 -12.41 -28.26 2.82
C LYS A 59 -13.57 -28.36 3.82
N GLN A 60 -13.87 -27.28 4.52
CA GLN A 60 -14.97 -27.20 5.49
C GLN A 60 -16.30 -26.74 4.87
N GLU A 61 -16.37 -26.49 3.55
CA GLU A 61 -17.54 -25.89 2.87
C GLU A 61 -17.99 -24.54 3.49
N THR A 62 -17.13 -23.90 4.28
CA THR A 62 -17.43 -22.65 5.02
C THR A 62 -16.94 -21.41 4.31
N LEU A 63 -16.54 -21.51 3.04
CA LEU A 63 -16.24 -20.34 2.21
C LEU A 63 -17.53 -19.52 2.07
N GLN A 64 -17.72 -18.53 2.95
CA GLN A 64 -18.59 -17.42 2.64
C GLN A 64 -17.94 -16.73 1.44
N GLU A 65 -18.54 -16.90 0.27
CA GLU A 65 -18.28 -16.02 -0.87
C GLU A 65 -18.46 -14.59 -0.35
N SER A 66 -17.34 -13.89 -0.09
CA SER A 66 -17.39 -12.44 -0.04
C SER A 66 -17.59 -12.00 -1.48
N VAL A 67 -18.86 -12.01 -1.89
CA VAL A 67 -19.31 -11.36 -3.11
C VAL A 67 -18.99 -9.89 -2.92
N TYR A 68 -17.84 -9.46 -3.45
CA TYR A 68 -17.47 -8.06 -3.49
C TYR A 68 -18.33 -7.39 -4.57
N TYR A 69 -19.53 -6.96 -4.18
CA TYR A 69 -20.17 -5.83 -4.82
C TYR A 69 -19.58 -4.56 -4.21
N VAL A 70 -18.56 -4.02 -4.87
CA VAL A 70 -18.34 -2.56 -4.99
C VAL A 70 -17.74 -2.30 -6.36
#